data_AF-A0A964NL90-F1
#
_entry.id   AF-A0A964NL90-F1
#
_cell.length_a   1.000
_cell.length_b   1.000
_cell.length_c   1.000
_cell.angle_alpha   90.00
_cell.angle_beta   90.00
_cell.angle_gamma   90.00
#
_symmetry.space_group_name_H-M   'P 1'
#
loop_
_entity.id
_entity.type
_entity.pdbx_description
1 polymer ?
#
loop_
_entity_poly.entity_id
_entity_poly.type
_entity_poly.pdbx_seq_one_letter_code
_entity_poly.pdbx_strand_id
1 'polypeptide(L)' 'MNTQMIDPPDAVTFNVMVGTVTHTVSGRAEAVTMAKSLSREGNQRVAVERTDGKVQMMFTGGSLDSFNCETRGFKGE' A
#
# COMPACT_ATOMS: atom_id res chain seq x y z
N MET A 1 20.61 -24.10 15.70
CA MET A 1 19.48 -23.94 14.76
C MET A 1 19.60 -22.53 14.19
N ASN A 2 20.30 -22.37 13.07
CA ASN A 2 20.43 -21.07 12.41
C ASN A 2 19.19 -20.87 11.55
N THR A 3 18.21 -20.12 12.07
CA THR A 3 17.13 -19.58 11.23
C THR A 3 17.75 -18.47 10.40
N GLN A 4 18.35 -18.86 9.28
CA GLN A 4 18.71 -17.96 8.20
C GLN A 4 17.41 -17.26 7.80
N MET A 5 17.32 -15.96 8.07
CA MET A 5 16.26 -15.11 7.54
C MET A 5 16.41 -15.15 6.02
N ILE A 6 15.66 -16.06 5.40
CA ILE A 6 15.48 -16.08 3.96
C ILE A 6 14.70 -14.80 3.69
N ASP A 7 15.39 -13.75 3.27
CA ASP A 7 14.76 -12.57 2.71
C ASP A 7 13.84 -13.08 1.59
N PRO A 8 12.51 -12.98 1.73
CA PRO A 8 11.61 -13.52 0.72
C PRO A 8 11.90 -12.81 -0.60
N PRO A 9 12.07 -13.55 -1.71
CA PRO A 9 12.50 -12.98 -2.97
C PRO A 9 11.50 -11.91 -3.38
N ASP A 10 11.97 -10.67 -3.50
CA ASP A 10 11.20 -9.55 -4.02
C ASP A 10 9.88 -9.28 -3.24
N ALA A 11 9.96 -9.22 -1.91
CA ALA A 11 8.81 -8.84 -1.09
C ALA A 11 8.35 -7.42 -1.46
N VAL A 12 7.27 -7.37 -2.24
CA VAL A 12 6.63 -6.13 -2.64
C VAL A 12 6.15 -5.39 -1.38
N THR A 13 6.80 -4.26 -1.12
CA THR A 13 6.48 -3.37 0.01
C THR A 13 5.55 -2.24 -0.42
N PHE A 14 4.75 -1.76 0.53
CA PHE A 14 3.79 -0.69 0.35
C PHE A 14 3.91 0.32 1.48
N ASN A 15 3.89 1.59 1.14
CA ASN A 15 3.82 2.74 2.04
C ASN A 15 2.34 3.10 2.26
N VAL A 16 1.86 2.89 3.48
CA VAL A 16 0.54 3.30 3.96
C VAL A 16 0.70 4.67 4.62
N MET A 17 0.24 5.71 3.95
CA MET A 17 0.36 7.11 4.34
C MET A 17 -0.95 7.62 4.90
N VAL A 18 -0.92 8.14 6.12
CA VAL A 18 -2.08 8.64 6.87
C VAL A 18 -1.74 10.00 7.47
N GLY A 19 -2.21 11.07 6.85
CA GLY A 19 -1.79 12.43 7.20
C GLY A 19 -0.28 12.62 7.00
N THR A 20 0.46 12.83 8.08
CA THR A 20 1.94 12.97 8.08
C THR A 20 2.68 11.68 8.44
N VAL A 21 1.97 10.61 8.76
CA VAL A 21 2.56 9.33 9.19
C VAL A 21 2.63 8.38 8.01
N THR A 22 3.76 7.68 7.87
CA THR A 22 3.96 6.65 6.83
C THR A 22 4.35 5.33 7.48
N HIS A 23 3.63 4.26 7.16
CA HIS A 23 3.93 2.89 7.57
C HIS A 23 4.34 2.06 6.36
N THR A 24 5.52 1.45 6.39
CA THR A 24 5.94 0.52 5.33
C THR A 24 5.57 -0.91 5.72
N VAL A 25 4.80 -1.57 4.85
CA VAL A 25 4.22 -2.90 5.07
C VAL A 25 4.60 -3.82 3.93
N SER A 26 5.03 -5.03 4.25
CA SER A 26 5.31 -6.07 3.26
C SER A 26 4.03 -6.81 2.88
N GLY A 27 3.70 -6.82 1.59
CA GLY A 27 2.55 -7.53 1.06
C GLY A 27 1.29 -6.67 0.90
N ARG A 28 0.59 -6.90 -0.22
CA ARG A 28 -0.61 -6.13 -0.60
C ARG A 28 -1.76 -6.32 0.39
N ALA A 29 -2.02 -7.55 0.83
CA ALA A 29 -3.14 -7.86 1.70
C ALA A 29 -3.03 -7.15 3.05
N GLU A 30 -1.83 -7.15 3.63
CA GLU A 30 -1.53 -6.47 4.89
C GLU A 30 -1.67 -4.95 4.77
N ALA A 31 -1.11 -4.38 3.70
CA ALA A 31 -1.20 -2.95 3.44
C ALA A 31 -2.65 -2.47 3.27
N VAL A 32 -3.49 -3.23 2.55
CA VAL A 32 -4.92 -2.93 2.37
C VAL A 32 -5.71 -3.08 3.67
N THR A 33 -5.46 -4.14 4.43
CA THR A 33 -6.12 -4.36 5.72
C THR A 33 -5.81 -3.21 6.68
N MET A 34 -4.54 -2.83 6.79
CA MET A 34 -4.11 -1.70 7.61
C MET A 34 -4.75 -0.39 7.16
N ALA A 35 -4.73 -0.09 5.85
CA ALA A 35 -5.32 1.15 5.33
C ALA A 35 -6.83 1.25 5.56
N LYS A 36 -7.56 0.13 5.49
CA LYS A 36 -8.98 0.07 5.82
C LYS A 36 -9.22 0.36 7.31
N SER A 37 -8.45 -0.24 8.21
CA SER A 37 -8.58 0.03 9.64
C SER A 37 -8.29 1.50 9.96
N LEU A 38 -7.17 2.03 9.48
CA LEU A 38 -6.76 3.42 9.72
C LEU A 38 -7.76 4.44 9.14
N SER A 39 -8.23 4.21 7.91
CA SER A 39 -9.21 5.11 7.28
C SER A 39 -10.58 5.05 7.95
N ARG A 40 -10.94 3.92 8.57
CA ARG A 40 -12.19 3.75 9.31
C ARG A 40 -12.12 4.38 10.70
N GLU A 41 -11.03 4.18 11.44
CA GLU A 41 -10.87 4.70 12.80
C GLU A 41 -10.82 6.23 12.85
N GLY A 42 -10.05 6.85 11.94
CA GLY A 42 -9.92 8.31 11.88
C GLY A 42 -10.92 9.00 10.96
N ASN A 43 -11.79 8.24 10.27
CA ASN A 43 -12.61 8.71 9.14
C ASN A 43 -11.81 9.60 8.16
N GLN A 44 -10.55 9.22 7.93
CA GLN A 44 -9.56 10.02 7.22
C GLN A 44 -9.07 9.32 5.97
N ARG A 45 -8.51 10.11 5.05
CA ARG A 45 -7.90 9.59 3.83
C ARG A 45 -6.59 8.89 4.15
N VAL A 46 -6.46 7.67 3.67
CA VAL A 46 -5.25 6.85 3.77
C VAL A 46 -4.81 6.45 2.37
N ALA A 47 -3.59 6.80 1.99
CA ALA A 47 -3.01 6.39 0.72
C ALA A 47 -2.13 5.14 0.91
N VAL A 48 -2.18 4.20 -0.01
CA VAL A 48 -1.34 3.00 -0.05
C VAL A 48 -0.59 3.02 -1.36
N GLU A 49 0.71 3.24 -1.30
CA GLU A 49 1.56 3.30 -2.48
C GLU A 49 2.58 2.17 -2.43
N ARG A 50 2.75 1.43 -3.52
CA ARG A 50 3.82 0.44 -3.63
C ARG A 50 5.15 1.16 -3.74
N THR A 51 6.20 0.66 -3.11
CA THR A 51 7.53 1.32 -3.07
C THR A 51 8.16 1.57 -4.45
N ASP A 52 7.77 0.79 -5.45
CA ASP A 52 8.16 0.93 -6.86
C ASP A 52 7.25 1.91 -7.66
N GLY A 53 6.33 2.60 -7.00
CA GLY A 53 5.47 3.66 -7.57
C GLY A 53 4.34 3.18 -8.48
N LYS A 54 4.37 1.94 -8.94
CA LYS A 54 3.41 1.42 -9.94
C LYS A 54 1.98 1.21 -9.45
N VAL A 55 1.73 1.27 -8.15
CA VAL A 55 0.39 1.05 -7.59
C VAL A 55 0.14 2.05 -6.48
N GLN A 56 -0.96 2.77 -6.59
CA GLN A 56 -1.45 3.69 -5.59
C GLN A 56 -2.94 3.41 -5.34
N MET A 57 -3.32 3.35 -4.08
CA MET A 57 -4.71 3.16 -3.66
C MET A 57 -5.03 4.23 -2.62
N MET A 58 -6.25 4.72 -2.57
CA MET A 58 -6.74 5.59 -1.52
C MET A 58 -7.94 4.97 -0.85
N PHE A 59 -7.98 5.04 0.48
CA PHE A 59 -9.07 4.56 1.32
C PHE A 59 -9.63 5.72 2.15
N THR A 60 -10.95 5.74 2.28
CA THR A 60 -11.68 6.71 3.11
C THR A 60 -12.80 5.97 3.83
N GLY A 61 -12.91 6.12 5.16
CA GLY A 61 -14.00 5.51 5.93
C GLY A 61 -14.04 3.97 5.86
N GLY A 62 -12.89 3.31 5.66
CA GLY A 62 -12.79 1.86 5.51
C GLY A 62 -13.14 1.31 4.12
N SER A 63 -13.47 2.19 3.17
CA SER A 63 -13.78 1.83 1.78
C SER A 63 -12.67 2.27 0.84
N LEU A 64 -12.47 1.53 -0.26
CA LEU A 64 -11.57 1.96 -1.33
C LEU A 64 -12.22 3.13 -2.06
N ASP A 65 -11.56 4.27 -2.05
CA ASP A 65 -11.98 5.52 -2.68
C ASP A 65 -11.47 5.58 -4.13
N SER A 66 -10.16 5.42 -4.31
CA SER A 66 -9.50 5.51 -5.61
C SER A 66 -8.44 4.42 -5.76
N PHE A 67 -8.27 3.91 -6.97
CA PHE A 67 -7.24 2.92 -7.31
C PHE A 67 -6.58 3.30 -8.62
N ASN A 68 -5.28 3.55 -8.56
CA ASN A 68 -4.45 3.80 -9.71
C ASN A 68 -3.38 2.71 -9.78
N CYS A 69 -3.44 1.87 -10.81
CA CYS A 69 -2.31 1.02 -11.14
C CYS A 69 -1.70 1.53 -12.44
N GLU A 70 -0.42 1.90 -12.37
CA GLU A 70 0.36 2.11 -13.57
C GLU A 70 0.61 0.73 -14.18
N THR A 71 -0.32 0.31 -15.01
CA THR A 71 -0.08 -0.77 -15.97
C THR A 71 0.98 -0.21 -16.90
N ARG A 72 2.24 -0.64 -16.76
CA ARG A 72 3.28 -0.31 -17.75
C ARG A 72 2.75 -0.65 -19.14
N GLY A 73 2.37 0.37 -19.91
CA GLY A 73 2.03 0.25 -21.32
C GLY A 73 0.80 1.02 -21.75
N PHE A 74 0.95 2.32 -22.07
CA PHE A 74 0.79 2.81 -23.45
C PHE A 74 1.26 4.27 -23.49
N LYS A 75 2.38 4.52 -24.18
CA LYS A 75 2.67 5.84 -24.72
C LYS A 75 1.69 6.00 -25.89
N GLY A 76 0.48 6.47 -25.61
CA GLY A 76 -0.49 6.87 -26.62
C GLY A 76 -0.33 8.35 -26.85
N GLU A 77 0.77 8.74 -27.50
CA GLU A 77 0.97 10.06 -28.09
C GLU A 77 1.32 9.87 -29.56
#